data_AF-A0A936U986-F1
#
_entry.id   AF-A0A936U986-F1
#
_cell.length_a   1.000
_cell.length_b   1.000
_cell.length_c   1.000
_cell.angle_alpha   90.00
_cell.angle_beta   90.00
_cell.angle_gamma   90.00
#
_symmetry.space_group_name_H-M   'P 1'
#
loop_
_entity.id
_entity.type
_entity.pdbx_description
1 polymer ?
#
loop_
_entity_poly.entity_id
_entity_poly.type
_entity_poly.pdbx_seq_one_letter_code
_entity_poly.pdbx_strand_id
1 'polypeptide(L)'
;MSDDSTRDGLAPEMESPALLDALTGIAAWRERAEQEASAAINELRAEEARLNASIGDLKRRLVLVEERRAQTEAKLGQLDDEELLRSHQALLSALSHDQALLVARSGAIASLRAAAKQRAEVLLRDDELQGHLREFASFAEVEVTLKSLPPGYRKAILAHHDNVRRTVEPVLRELRGDTVALTAPHAPVALIASVEPSVGPPQALVLLTPVSADLQTAWDQQPQDLCASVAYRVMAAAAEIAARLGAADAPIQARPYGRFLAFQIWLRDRPVKGDVKEIATAALQRAKEQARDLAAAQVELFVLWLPAAVLSPPEDDEDDSSVDEDTEDEALRMIASENVRDDRLPDFLIADPDTEA
;
A
#
# COMPACT_ATOMS: atom_id res chain seq x y z
N MET A 1 6.13 129.55 -6.22
CA MET A 1 4.99 130.46 -6.23
C MET A 1 3.76 129.65 -6.57
N SER A 2 2.75 129.80 -5.72
CA SER A 2 1.34 129.46 -5.92
C SER A 2 1.00 127.97 -5.98
N ASP A 3 -0.06 127.49 -5.37
CA ASP A 3 -1.02 127.93 -4.33
C ASP A 3 -1.81 126.63 -4.13
N ASP A 4 -1.83 126.07 -2.93
CA ASP A 4 -2.85 126.34 -1.92
C ASP A 4 -4.27 125.92 -2.35
N SER A 5 -4.74 124.94 -1.59
CA SER A 5 -6.11 124.80 -1.09
C SER A 5 -7.25 124.28 -1.97
N THR A 6 -8.12 123.62 -1.21
CA THR A 6 -9.56 123.40 -1.39
C THR A 6 -10.03 122.24 -2.27
N ARG A 7 -10.30 121.11 -1.59
CA ARG A 7 -11.55 120.31 -1.65
C ARG A 7 -11.49 119.31 -0.49
N ASP A 8 -12.02 119.61 0.69
CA ASP A 8 -13.41 119.88 1.05
C ASP A 8 -14.35 118.69 0.80
N GLY A 9 -14.75 118.05 1.91
CA GLY A 9 -16.03 117.39 2.14
C GLY A 9 -16.50 116.30 1.18
N LEU A 10 -16.05 115.06 1.37
CA LEU A 10 -16.92 113.90 1.17
C LEU A 10 -17.22 113.33 2.55
N ALA A 11 -18.50 113.41 2.92
CA ALA A 11 -19.05 112.91 4.17
C ALA A 11 -18.64 111.46 4.43
N PRO A 12 -18.45 111.05 5.70
CA PRO A 12 -18.30 109.64 6.01
C PRO A 12 -19.56 108.93 5.52
N GLU A 13 -19.42 107.99 4.58
CA GLU A 13 -20.47 107.02 4.28
C GLU A 13 -20.84 106.39 5.62
N MET A 14 -21.98 106.80 6.19
CA MET A 14 -22.53 106.18 7.38
C MET A 14 -23.05 104.81 6.93
N GLU A 15 -22.13 103.86 6.81
CA GLU A 15 -22.44 102.44 6.73
C GLU A 15 -23.40 102.13 7.88
N SER A 16 -24.63 101.74 7.54
CA SER A 16 -25.64 101.44 8.54
C SER A 16 -25.09 100.36 9.48
N PRO A 17 -25.01 100.58 10.80
CA PRO A 17 -24.45 99.60 11.74
C PRO A 17 -25.17 98.23 11.65
N ALA A 18 -26.45 98.23 11.28
CA ALA A 18 -27.21 97.00 11.03
C ALA A 18 -26.72 96.18 9.81
N LEU A 19 -26.19 96.83 8.77
CA LEU A 19 -25.61 96.16 7.61
C LEU A 19 -24.25 95.55 7.95
N LEU A 20 -23.41 96.24 8.73
CA LEU A 20 -22.13 95.72 9.22
C LEU A 20 -22.33 94.50 10.14
N ASP A 21 -23.31 94.56 11.05
CA ASP A 21 -23.68 93.42 11.91
C ASP A 21 -24.19 92.21 11.10
N ALA A 22 -24.99 92.45 10.04
CA ALA A 22 -25.45 91.39 9.15
C ALA A 22 -24.30 90.77 8.34
N LEU A 23 -23.37 91.59 7.82
CA LEU A 23 -22.22 91.11 7.05
C LEU A 23 -21.21 90.35 7.91
N THR A 24 -20.95 90.81 9.14
CA THR A 24 -20.12 90.09 10.12
C THR A 24 -20.79 88.79 10.56
N GLY A 25 -22.11 88.77 10.74
CA GLY A 25 -22.89 87.56 10.97
C GLY A 25 -22.79 86.54 9.84
N ILE A 26 -22.87 86.98 8.58
CA ILE A 26 -22.68 86.14 7.39
C ILE A 26 -21.24 85.62 7.31
N ALA A 27 -20.24 86.45 7.60
CA ALA A 27 -18.84 86.03 7.64
C ALA A 27 -18.59 84.96 8.72
N ALA A 28 -19.12 85.16 9.93
CA ALA A 28 -19.02 84.20 11.03
C ALA A 28 -19.81 82.90 10.77
N TRP A 29 -20.93 82.97 10.03
CA TRP A 29 -21.66 81.79 9.58
C TRP A 29 -20.85 81.01 8.53
N ARG A 30 -20.28 81.70 7.54
CA ARG A 30 -19.46 81.10 6.51
C ARG A 30 -18.23 80.41 7.10
N GLU A 31 -17.55 81.06 8.04
CA GLU A 31 -16.39 80.49 8.73
C GLU A 31 -16.77 79.21 9.50
N ARG A 32 -17.90 79.21 10.22
CA ARG A 32 -18.40 77.99 10.90
C ARG A 32 -18.79 76.90 9.90
N ALA A 33 -19.49 77.24 8.83
CA ALA A 33 -19.86 76.27 7.78
C ALA A 33 -18.63 75.68 7.08
N GLU A 34 -17.58 76.48 6.87
CA GLU A 34 -16.30 76.04 6.31
C GLU A 34 -15.54 75.13 7.28
N GLN A 35 -15.54 75.45 8.58
CA GLN A 35 -14.98 74.59 9.62
C GLN A 35 -15.73 73.25 9.72
N GLU A 36 -17.07 73.27 9.74
CA GLU A 36 -17.91 72.08 9.77
C GLU A 36 -17.72 71.21 8.52
N ALA A 37 -17.72 71.81 7.32
CA ALA A 37 -17.49 71.09 6.07
C ALA A 37 -16.07 70.51 6.00
N SER A 38 -15.06 71.25 6.47
CA SER A 38 -13.68 70.77 6.56
C SER A 38 -13.56 69.60 7.53
N ALA A 39 -14.22 69.66 8.69
CA ALA A 39 -14.27 68.57 9.66
C ALA A 39 -14.93 67.31 9.05
N ALA A 40 -16.09 67.47 8.40
CA ALA A 40 -16.79 66.36 7.74
C ALA A 40 -15.96 65.73 6.61
N ILE A 41 -15.28 66.53 5.79
CA ILE A 41 -14.37 66.01 4.74
C ILE A 41 -13.21 65.22 5.36
N ASN A 42 -12.65 65.69 6.48
CA ASN A 42 -11.56 65.00 7.16
C ASN A 42 -12.02 63.68 7.78
N GLU A 43 -13.23 63.63 8.34
CA GLU A 43 -13.85 62.40 8.84
C GLU A 43 -14.09 61.38 7.71
N LEU A 44 -14.70 61.81 6.60
CA LEU A 44 -14.91 60.96 5.43
C LEU A 44 -13.60 60.44 4.85
N ARG A 45 -12.54 61.26 4.79
CA ARG A 45 -11.20 60.84 4.36
C ARG A 45 -10.58 59.80 5.31
N ALA A 46 -10.77 59.96 6.62
CA ALA A 46 -10.30 58.99 7.60
C ALA A 46 -11.06 57.65 7.48
N GLU A 47 -12.37 57.70 7.23
CA GLU A 47 -13.19 56.52 6.97
C GLU A 47 -12.79 55.83 5.66
N GLU A 48 -12.59 56.58 4.57
CA GLU A 48 -12.10 56.06 3.29
C GLU A 48 -10.75 55.37 3.45
N ALA A 49 -9.80 55.98 4.17
CA ALA A 49 -8.50 55.38 4.45
C ALA A 49 -8.63 54.06 5.24
N ARG A 50 -9.52 54.01 6.23
CA ARG A 50 -9.79 52.81 7.04
C ARG A 50 -10.41 51.68 6.20
N LEU A 51 -11.38 52.00 5.34
CA LEU A 51 -12.00 51.02 4.44
C LEU A 51 -11.00 50.50 3.41
N ASN A 52 -10.17 51.36 2.84
CA ASN A 52 -9.11 50.96 1.92
C ASN A 52 -8.07 50.04 2.57
N ALA A 53 -7.68 50.31 3.82
CA ALA A 53 -6.83 49.41 4.60
C ALA A 53 -7.49 48.04 4.81
N SER A 54 -8.78 48.01 5.18
CA SER A 54 -9.54 46.77 5.36
C SER A 54 -9.67 45.97 4.06
N ILE A 55 -9.91 46.64 2.92
CA ILE A 55 -9.91 46.01 1.59
C ILE A 55 -8.53 45.41 1.28
N GLY A 56 -7.45 46.12 1.61
CA GLY A 56 -6.07 45.62 1.48
C GLY A 56 -5.84 44.35 2.31
N ASP A 57 -6.28 44.33 3.56
CA ASP A 57 -6.18 43.15 4.44
C ASP A 57 -6.98 41.97 3.92
N LEU A 58 -8.22 42.20 3.46
CA LEU A 58 -9.07 41.16 2.89
C LEU A 58 -8.49 40.59 1.59
N LYS A 59 -7.92 41.43 0.73
CA LYS A 59 -7.22 40.97 -0.49
C LYS A 59 -6.02 40.09 -0.15
N ARG A 60 -5.20 40.47 0.84
CA ARG A 60 -4.08 39.63 1.30
C ARG A 60 -4.55 38.28 1.84
N ARG A 61 -5.64 38.28 2.62
CA ARG A 61 -6.26 37.04 3.12
C ARG A 61 -6.80 36.16 1.99
N LEU A 62 -7.39 36.74 0.96
CA LEU A 62 -7.90 36.00 -0.20
C LEU A 62 -6.76 35.26 -0.91
N VAL A 63 -5.64 35.94 -1.19
CA VAL A 63 -4.45 35.34 -1.82
C VAL A 63 -3.94 34.15 -1.00
N LEU A 64 -3.82 34.30 0.33
CA LEU A 64 -3.36 33.21 1.20
C LEU A 64 -4.31 32.00 1.19
N VAL A 65 -5.62 32.24 1.11
CA VAL A 65 -6.62 31.15 1.00
C VAL A 65 -6.53 30.46 -0.37
N GLU A 66 -6.32 31.22 -1.44
CA GLU A 66 -6.14 30.66 -2.79
C GLU A 66 -4.87 29.82 -2.90
N GLU A 67 -3.74 30.28 -2.34
CA GLU A 67 -2.50 29.51 -2.24
C GLU A 67 -2.70 28.23 -1.45
N ARG A 68 -3.32 28.31 -0.27
CA ARG A 68 -3.61 27.12 0.54
C ARG A 68 -4.55 26.15 -0.16
N ARG A 69 -5.51 26.65 -0.92
CA ARG A 69 -6.40 25.83 -1.75
C ARG A 69 -5.60 25.10 -2.83
N ALA A 70 -4.76 25.81 -3.58
CA ALA A 70 -3.91 25.22 -4.61
C ALA A 70 -2.98 24.15 -4.03
N GLN A 71 -2.36 24.40 -2.87
CA GLN A 71 -1.55 23.40 -2.16
C GLN A 71 -2.37 22.17 -1.73
N THR A 72 -3.60 22.37 -1.29
CA THR A 72 -4.48 21.26 -0.87
C THR A 72 -4.95 20.44 -2.07
N GLU A 73 -5.28 21.09 -3.19
CA GLU A 73 -5.64 20.41 -4.44
C GLU A 73 -4.44 19.64 -5.01
N ALA A 74 -3.23 20.20 -4.96
CA ALA A 74 -2.00 19.51 -5.35
C ALA A 74 -1.75 18.26 -4.48
N LYS A 75 -1.84 18.39 -3.15
CA LYS A 75 -1.71 17.26 -2.22
C LYS A 75 -2.77 16.19 -2.48
N LEU A 76 -4.03 16.60 -2.71
CA LEU A 76 -5.10 15.66 -3.01
C LEU A 76 -4.85 14.90 -4.31
N GLY A 77 -4.25 15.55 -5.32
CA GLY A 77 -3.81 14.90 -6.54
C GLY A 77 -2.69 13.87 -6.32
N GLN A 78 -1.83 14.05 -5.32
CA GLN A 78 -0.73 13.13 -5.00
C GLN A 78 -1.15 11.93 -4.12
N LEU A 79 -2.29 12.01 -3.44
CA LEU A 79 -2.72 10.96 -2.50
C LEU A 79 -2.96 9.61 -3.19
N ASP A 80 -3.48 9.62 -4.41
CA ASP A 80 -3.76 8.39 -5.17
C ASP A 80 -2.46 7.64 -5.53
N ASP A 81 -1.42 8.38 -5.94
CA ASP A 81 -0.10 7.83 -6.24
C ASP A 81 0.60 7.34 -4.96
N GLU A 82 0.55 8.11 -3.87
CA GLU A 82 1.06 7.70 -2.57
C GLU A 82 0.37 6.44 -2.02
N GLU A 83 -0.96 6.35 -2.15
CA GLU A 83 -1.73 5.16 -1.73
C GLU A 83 -1.27 3.93 -2.52
N LEU A 84 -1.10 4.08 -3.83
CA LEU A 84 -0.67 3.01 -4.71
C LEU A 84 0.75 2.54 -4.35
N LEU A 85 1.70 3.47 -4.20
CA LEU A 85 3.08 3.16 -3.79
C LEU A 85 3.13 2.47 -2.43
N ARG A 86 2.40 2.98 -1.43
CA ARG A 86 2.31 2.33 -0.10
C ARG A 86 1.69 0.95 -0.17
N SER A 87 0.67 0.76 -1.02
CA SER A 87 0.04 -0.54 -1.26
C SER A 87 1.01 -1.54 -1.89
N HIS A 88 1.79 -1.10 -2.87
CA HIS A 88 2.84 -1.92 -3.51
C HIS A 88 3.95 -2.31 -2.51
N GLN A 89 4.43 -1.36 -1.70
CA GLN A 89 5.42 -1.63 -0.66
C GLN A 89 4.89 -2.62 0.39
N ALA A 90 3.64 -2.44 0.84
CA ALA A 90 2.98 -3.35 1.78
C ALA A 90 2.84 -4.76 1.19
N LEU A 91 2.49 -4.86 -0.11
CA LEU A 91 2.41 -6.12 -0.85
C LEU A 91 3.76 -6.85 -0.85
N LEU A 92 4.85 -6.17 -1.24
CA LEU A 92 6.18 -6.77 -1.28
C LEU A 92 6.64 -7.20 0.12
N SER A 93 6.38 -6.39 1.14
CA SER A 93 6.68 -6.72 2.55
C SER A 93 5.94 -7.99 3.00
N ALA A 94 4.64 -8.09 2.70
CA ALA A 94 3.83 -9.27 3.01
C ALA A 94 4.35 -10.54 2.30
N LEU A 95 4.62 -10.46 1.00
CA LEU A 95 5.17 -11.59 0.23
C LEU A 95 6.54 -12.05 0.76
N SER A 96 7.33 -11.12 1.28
CA SER A 96 8.63 -11.42 1.89
C SER A 96 8.47 -12.19 3.19
N HIS A 97 7.52 -11.78 4.02
CA HIS A 97 7.18 -12.47 5.26
C HIS A 97 6.69 -13.90 4.97
N ASP A 98 5.79 -14.04 4.00
CA ASP A 98 5.22 -15.32 3.58
C ASP A 98 6.28 -16.25 2.98
N GLN A 99 7.22 -15.71 2.20
CA GLN A 99 8.35 -16.48 1.67
C GLN A 99 9.23 -17.01 2.81
N ALA A 100 9.59 -16.17 3.78
CA ALA A 100 10.39 -16.57 4.92
C ALA A 100 9.69 -17.66 5.75
N LEU A 101 8.37 -17.53 5.94
CA LEU A 101 7.54 -18.53 6.59
C LEU A 101 7.57 -19.86 5.83
N LEU A 102 7.36 -19.85 4.51
CA LEU A 102 7.42 -21.07 3.68
C LEU A 102 8.78 -21.76 3.78
N VAL A 103 9.87 -21.01 3.72
CA VAL A 103 11.24 -21.54 3.87
C VAL A 103 11.43 -22.17 5.25
N ALA A 104 11.00 -21.49 6.32
CA ALA A 104 11.10 -22.02 7.68
C ALA A 104 10.29 -23.31 7.86
N ARG A 105 9.05 -23.35 7.34
CA ARG A 105 8.19 -24.54 7.35
C ARG A 105 8.78 -25.69 6.54
N SER A 106 9.34 -25.38 5.38
CA SER A 106 10.02 -26.34 4.50
C SER A 106 11.20 -27.00 5.22
N GLY A 107 12.04 -26.20 5.88
CA GLY A 107 13.15 -26.68 6.70
C GLY A 107 12.69 -27.59 7.85
N ALA A 108 11.63 -27.21 8.56
CA ALA A 108 11.08 -28.01 9.65
C ALA A 108 10.56 -29.38 9.18
N ILE A 109 9.84 -29.42 8.04
CA ILE A 109 9.40 -30.69 7.44
C ILE A 109 10.60 -31.53 6.99
N ALA A 110 11.61 -30.92 6.38
CA ALA A 110 12.82 -31.61 5.96
C ALA A 110 13.52 -32.26 7.16
N SER A 111 13.63 -31.56 8.29
CA SER A 111 14.16 -32.12 9.54
C SER A 111 13.33 -33.28 10.07
N LEU A 112 11.98 -33.18 10.06
CA LEU A 112 11.11 -34.28 10.47
C LEU A 112 11.26 -35.51 9.58
N ARG A 113 11.34 -35.31 8.27
CA ARG A 113 11.59 -36.39 7.29
C ARG A 113 12.95 -37.05 7.49
N ALA A 114 13.99 -36.24 7.74
CA ALA A 114 15.33 -36.76 8.05
C ALA A 114 15.33 -37.61 9.33
N ALA A 115 14.66 -37.14 10.39
CA ALA A 115 14.53 -37.88 11.63
C ALA A 115 13.71 -39.17 11.46
N ALA A 116 12.64 -39.15 10.68
CA ALA A 116 11.84 -40.33 10.32
C ALA A 116 12.67 -41.36 9.56
N LYS A 117 13.43 -40.91 8.55
CA LYS A 117 14.34 -41.77 7.81
C LYS A 117 15.40 -42.40 8.71
N GLN A 118 16.00 -41.62 9.61
CA GLN A 118 16.98 -42.14 10.56
C GLN A 118 16.36 -43.19 11.51
N ARG A 119 15.14 -42.97 12.02
CA ARG A 119 14.41 -43.98 12.81
C ARG A 119 14.15 -45.25 12.01
N ALA A 120 13.71 -45.11 10.76
CA ALA A 120 13.51 -46.25 9.87
C ALA A 120 14.81 -47.02 9.63
N GLU A 121 15.93 -46.33 9.42
CA GLU A 121 17.25 -46.96 9.27
C GLU A 121 17.69 -47.72 10.53
N VAL A 122 17.38 -47.21 11.73
CA VAL A 122 17.64 -47.94 12.99
C VAL A 122 16.77 -49.19 13.08
N LEU A 123 15.48 -49.09 12.78
CA LEU A 123 14.56 -50.23 12.81
C LEU A 123 14.92 -51.29 11.75
N LEU A 124 15.43 -50.87 10.60
CA LEU A 124 15.89 -51.78 9.53
C LEU A 124 17.17 -52.55 9.88
N ARG A 125 17.90 -52.17 10.93
CA ARG A 125 19.06 -52.93 11.42
C ARG A 125 18.70 -54.08 12.36
N ASP A 126 17.42 -54.21 12.73
CA ASP A 126 16.93 -55.33 13.50
C ASP A 126 16.76 -56.57 12.59
N ASP A 127 17.53 -57.62 12.88
CA ASP A 127 17.56 -58.87 12.09
C ASP A 127 16.19 -59.58 12.10
N GLU A 128 15.45 -59.52 13.21
CA GLU A 128 14.12 -60.14 13.33
C GLU A 128 13.12 -59.41 12.42
N LEU A 129 13.18 -58.07 12.43
CA LEU A 129 12.33 -57.24 11.58
C LEU A 129 12.68 -57.36 10.09
N GLN A 130 13.95 -57.55 9.73
CA GLN A 130 14.35 -57.87 8.37
C GLN A 130 13.78 -59.21 7.90
N GLY A 131 13.74 -60.22 8.78
CA GLY A 131 13.09 -61.50 8.50
C GLY A 131 11.62 -61.31 8.12
N HIS A 132 10.89 -60.54 8.93
CA HIS A 132 9.48 -60.21 8.67
C HIS A 132 9.27 -59.35 7.42
N LEU A 133 10.18 -58.44 7.08
CA LEU A 133 10.11 -57.66 5.84
C LEU A 133 10.26 -58.54 4.60
N ARG A 134 11.18 -59.51 4.61
CA ARG A 134 11.36 -60.47 3.51
C ARG A 134 10.13 -61.36 3.35
N GLU A 135 9.57 -61.81 4.47
CA GLU A 135 8.34 -62.60 4.50
C GLU A 135 7.11 -61.80 4.03
N PHE A 136 7.03 -60.52 4.40
CA PHE A 136 5.99 -59.63 3.93
C PHE A 136 6.08 -59.42 2.40
N ALA A 137 7.29 -59.24 1.87
CA ALA A 137 7.54 -59.10 0.44
C ALA A 137 7.23 -60.38 -0.35
N SER A 138 7.60 -61.55 0.17
CA SER A 138 7.32 -62.84 -0.49
C SER A 138 5.84 -63.21 -0.48
N PHE A 139 5.05 -62.65 0.43
CA PHE A 139 3.60 -62.88 0.45
C PHE A 139 2.89 -62.40 -0.81
N ALA A 140 3.38 -61.35 -1.47
CA ALA A 140 2.80 -60.86 -2.73
C ALA A 140 2.89 -61.91 -3.85
N GLU A 141 3.91 -62.77 -3.83
CA GLU A 141 4.07 -63.89 -4.77
C GLU A 141 3.13 -65.06 -4.41
N VAL A 142 2.93 -65.30 -3.12
CA VAL A 142 2.07 -66.36 -2.59
C VAL A 142 0.57 -66.02 -2.75
N GLU A 143 0.19 -64.74 -2.76
CA GLU A 143 -1.20 -64.29 -2.87
C GLU A 143 -1.89 -64.80 -4.15
N VAL A 144 -1.12 -64.97 -5.23
CA VAL A 144 -1.59 -65.52 -6.52
C VAL A 144 -2.01 -66.99 -6.39
N THR A 145 -1.37 -67.75 -5.51
CA THR A 145 -1.63 -69.20 -5.28
C THR A 145 -2.56 -69.48 -4.09
N LEU A 146 -2.89 -68.46 -3.28
CA LEU A 146 -3.80 -68.60 -2.13
C LEU A 146 -5.22 -69.05 -2.51
N LYS A 147 -5.67 -68.75 -3.74
CA LYS A 147 -7.00 -69.15 -4.23
C LYS A 147 -7.12 -70.66 -4.49
N SER A 148 -6.03 -71.36 -4.75
CA SER A 148 -6.02 -72.81 -5.00
C SER A 148 -5.87 -73.66 -3.74
N LEU A 149 -5.68 -73.05 -2.57
CA LEU A 149 -5.49 -73.77 -1.31
C LEU A 149 -6.80 -74.07 -0.59
N PRO A 150 -6.87 -75.18 0.19
CA PRO A 150 -8.01 -75.47 1.05
C PRO A 150 -8.31 -74.33 2.04
N PRO A 151 -9.59 -74.08 2.37
CA PRO A 151 -10.00 -72.90 3.13
C PRO A 151 -9.39 -72.79 4.53
N GLY A 152 -9.10 -73.92 5.20
CA GLY A 152 -8.43 -73.92 6.51
C GLY A 152 -6.98 -73.42 6.45
N TYR A 153 -6.21 -73.89 5.46
CA TYR A 153 -4.83 -73.45 5.23
C TYR A 153 -4.77 -71.99 4.78
N ARG A 154 -5.67 -71.59 3.87
CA ARG A 154 -5.80 -70.21 3.44
C ARG A 154 -6.04 -69.25 4.61
N LYS A 155 -6.91 -69.62 5.56
CA LYS A 155 -7.20 -68.80 6.74
C LYS A 155 -5.99 -68.66 7.66
N ALA A 156 -5.23 -69.74 7.86
CA ALA A 156 -4.01 -69.72 8.67
C ALA A 156 -2.91 -68.83 8.04
N ILE A 157 -2.71 -68.95 6.73
CA ILE A 157 -1.71 -68.16 5.99
C ILE A 157 -2.07 -66.65 6.00
N LEU A 158 -3.35 -66.31 5.82
CA LEU A 158 -3.81 -64.91 5.93
C LEU A 158 -3.64 -64.36 7.34
N ALA A 159 -3.99 -65.13 8.38
CA ALA A 159 -3.83 -64.69 9.77
C ALA A 159 -2.35 -64.46 10.14
N HIS A 160 -1.45 -65.29 9.62
CA HIS A 160 -0.01 -65.11 9.77
C HIS A 160 0.48 -63.85 9.04
N HIS A 161 0.04 -63.64 7.80
CA HIS A 161 0.38 -62.42 7.05
C HIS A 161 -0.13 -61.15 7.71
N ASP A 162 -1.35 -61.16 8.26
CA ASP A 162 -1.88 -60.02 9.01
C ASP A 162 -1.02 -59.72 10.24
N ASN A 163 -0.46 -60.74 10.89
CA ASN A 163 0.47 -60.57 12.00
C ASN A 163 1.81 -59.98 11.53
N VAL A 164 2.42 -60.55 10.49
CA VAL A 164 3.67 -60.04 9.89
C VAL A 164 3.48 -58.59 9.42
N ARG A 165 2.37 -58.28 8.74
CA ARG A 165 2.02 -56.93 8.32
C ARG A 165 1.95 -55.97 9.51
N ARG A 166 1.30 -56.35 10.61
CA ARG A 166 1.22 -55.51 11.82
C ARG A 166 2.60 -55.22 12.42
N THR A 167 3.49 -56.21 12.42
CA THR A 167 4.87 -56.05 12.92
C THR A 167 5.70 -55.10 12.05
N VAL A 168 5.49 -55.15 10.73
CA VAL A 168 6.28 -54.39 9.75
C VAL A 168 5.70 -53.00 9.45
N GLU A 169 4.41 -52.78 9.70
CA GLU A 169 3.70 -51.52 9.45
C GLU A 169 4.35 -50.27 10.07
N PRO A 170 4.93 -50.28 11.30
CA PRO A 170 5.61 -49.12 11.86
C PRO A 170 6.77 -48.62 11.00
N VAL A 171 7.57 -49.54 10.44
CA VAL A 171 8.68 -49.20 9.54
C VAL A 171 8.17 -48.75 8.18
N LEU A 172 7.15 -49.43 7.65
CA LEU A 172 6.53 -49.00 6.39
C LEU A 172 5.91 -47.61 6.51
N ARG A 173 5.35 -47.24 7.67
CA ARG A 173 4.81 -45.90 7.91
C ARG A 173 5.89 -44.82 7.89
N GLU A 174 7.02 -45.07 8.56
CA GLU A 174 8.16 -44.14 8.54
C GLU A 174 8.79 -44.04 7.13
N LEU A 175 8.85 -45.15 6.37
CA LEU A 175 9.40 -45.19 5.01
C LEU A 175 8.46 -44.63 3.93
N ARG A 176 7.14 -44.81 4.06
CA ARG A 176 6.15 -44.20 3.15
C ARG A 176 6.18 -42.68 3.24
N GLY A 177 6.74 -42.12 4.32
CA GLY A 177 6.82 -40.70 4.52
C GLY A 177 5.45 -40.06 4.60
N ASP A 178 4.47 -40.77 5.19
CA ASP A 178 3.15 -40.21 5.48
C ASP A 178 3.36 -38.84 6.13
N THR A 179 2.67 -37.83 5.61
CA THR A 179 3.03 -36.43 5.83
C THR A 179 2.84 -36.10 7.31
N VAL A 180 3.94 -36.09 8.07
CA VAL A 180 3.91 -35.76 9.49
C VAL A 180 3.52 -34.29 9.61
N ALA A 181 2.36 -34.04 10.20
CA ALA A 181 1.89 -32.69 10.44
C ALA A 181 2.83 -31.99 11.43
N LEU A 182 3.23 -30.77 11.10
CA LEU A 182 3.96 -29.90 12.01
C LEU A 182 3.07 -29.55 13.20
N THR A 183 3.62 -29.66 14.41
CA THR A 183 3.01 -29.11 15.62
C THR A 183 3.32 -27.61 15.66
N ALA A 184 2.62 -26.83 14.85
CA ALA A 184 2.81 -25.39 14.74
C ALA A 184 1.48 -24.68 14.49
N PRO A 185 1.36 -23.37 14.78
CA PRO A 185 0.14 -22.64 14.46
C PRO A 185 -0.08 -22.59 12.94
N HIS A 186 -1.34 -22.66 12.54
CA HIS A 186 -1.76 -22.42 11.17
C HIS A 186 -1.33 -21.02 10.74
N ALA A 187 -0.65 -20.94 9.59
CA ALA A 187 -0.11 -19.70 9.08
C ALA A 187 -0.69 -19.41 7.69
N PRO A 188 -1.32 -18.25 7.49
CA PRO A 188 -1.82 -17.85 6.18
C PRO A 188 -0.64 -17.46 5.28
N VAL A 189 -0.73 -17.79 4.00
CA VAL A 189 0.21 -17.41 2.96
C VAL A 189 -0.58 -16.82 1.79
N ALA A 190 -0.27 -15.58 1.43
CA ALA A 190 -0.96 -14.87 0.37
C ALA A 190 -0.48 -15.32 -1.02
N LEU A 191 -1.44 -15.54 -1.91
CA LEU A 191 -1.25 -15.65 -3.35
C LEU A 191 -1.99 -14.49 -3.98
N ILE A 192 -1.30 -13.72 -4.80
CA ILE A 192 -1.85 -12.50 -5.37
C ILE A 192 -2.29 -12.79 -6.79
N ALA A 193 -3.53 -12.45 -7.11
CA ALA A 193 -4.08 -12.58 -8.45
C ALA A 193 -4.49 -11.19 -8.97
N SER A 194 -4.18 -10.93 -10.24
CA SER A 194 -4.54 -9.67 -10.89
C SER A 194 -4.92 -9.91 -12.35
N VAL A 195 -5.89 -9.16 -12.84
CA VAL A 195 -6.36 -9.22 -14.23
C VAL A 195 -6.17 -7.85 -14.86
N GLU A 196 -5.63 -7.84 -16.06
CA GLU A 196 -5.41 -6.64 -16.85
C GLU A 196 -6.08 -6.77 -18.24
N PRO A 197 -6.84 -5.77 -18.71
CA PRO A 197 -7.35 -4.63 -17.94
C PRO A 197 -8.41 -5.06 -16.91
N SER A 198 -8.59 -4.26 -15.85
CA SER A 198 -9.60 -4.52 -14.81
C SER A 198 -11.04 -4.30 -15.28
N VAL A 199 -11.22 -3.49 -16.33
CA VAL A 199 -12.49 -3.19 -16.99
C VAL A 199 -12.37 -3.51 -18.47
N GLY A 200 -13.31 -4.30 -18.99
CA GLY A 200 -13.34 -4.73 -20.38
C GLY A 200 -12.84 -6.16 -20.60
N PRO A 201 -12.48 -6.53 -21.84
CA PRO A 201 -12.03 -7.89 -22.15
C PRO A 201 -10.64 -8.13 -21.51
N PRO A 202 -10.49 -9.17 -20.68
CA PRO A 202 -9.24 -9.47 -19.99
C PRO A 202 -8.17 -9.92 -20.99
N GLN A 203 -7.00 -9.29 -20.93
CA GLN A 203 -5.87 -9.54 -21.82
C GLN A 203 -4.75 -10.34 -21.14
N ALA A 204 -4.61 -10.22 -19.83
CA ALA A 204 -3.63 -10.96 -19.04
C ALA A 204 -4.18 -11.29 -17.65
N LEU A 205 -3.76 -12.44 -17.13
CA LEU A 205 -3.93 -12.83 -15.73
C LEU A 205 -2.55 -13.09 -15.14
N VAL A 206 -2.24 -12.40 -14.04
CA VAL A 206 -0.99 -12.54 -13.29
C VAL A 206 -1.29 -13.21 -11.95
N LEU A 207 -0.55 -14.28 -11.65
CA LEU A 207 -0.56 -14.96 -10.36
C LEU A 207 0.83 -14.81 -9.72
N LEU A 208 0.93 -13.97 -8.71
CA LEU A 208 2.17 -13.69 -7.99
C LEU A 208 2.21 -14.53 -6.71
N THR A 209 3.34 -15.20 -6.50
CA THR A 209 3.54 -16.16 -5.41
C THR A 209 4.69 -15.74 -4.50
N PRO A 210 4.63 -16.07 -3.19
CA PRO A 210 5.72 -15.79 -2.24
C PRO A 210 6.84 -16.84 -2.35
N VAL A 211 7.20 -17.19 -3.58
CA VAL A 211 8.26 -18.14 -3.91
C VAL A 211 9.38 -17.39 -4.60
N SER A 212 10.64 -17.77 -4.34
CA SER A 212 11.78 -17.10 -4.98
C SER A 212 11.72 -17.22 -6.50
N ALA A 213 12.05 -16.13 -7.20
CA ALA A 213 12.27 -16.14 -8.64
C ALA A 213 13.37 -17.14 -9.06
N ASP A 214 14.35 -17.40 -8.20
CA ASP A 214 15.44 -18.34 -8.46
C ASP A 214 14.94 -19.77 -8.73
N LEU A 215 13.75 -20.10 -8.23
CA LEU A 215 13.15 -21.39 -8.51
C LEU A 215 12.99 -21.59 -10.02
N GLN A 216 12.69 -20.54 -10.80
CA GLN A 216 12.53 -20.57 -12.26
C GLN A 216 13.71 -21.21 -13.00
N THR A 217 14.93 -20.99 -12.57
CA THR A 217 16.13 -21.50 -13.24
C THR A 217 16.57 -22.87 -12.71
N ALA A 218 16.04 -23.29 -11.55
CA ALA A 218 16.48 -24.46 -10.81
C ALA A 218 15.41 -25.56 -10.67
N TRP A 219 14.39 -25.60 -11.54
CA TRP A 219 13.26 -26.55 -11.46
C TRP A 219 13.72 -28.01 -11.36
N ASP A 220 14.75 -28.38 -12.11
CA ASP A 220 15.26 -29.76 -12.18
C ASP A 220 16.23 -30.10 -11.05
N GLN A 221 16.76 -29.09 -10.35
CA GLN A 221 17.86 -29.24 -9.40
C GLN A 221 17.41 -29.07 -7.94
N GLN A 222 16.25 -28.47 -7.70
CA GLN A 222 15.79 -28.21 -6.34
C GLN A 222 15.10 -29.44 -5.72
N PRO A 223 15.35 -29.72 -4.43
CA PRO A 223 14.62 -30.75 -3.70
C PRO A 223 13.13 -30.43 -3.69
N GLN A 224 12.29 -31.47 -3.60
CA GLN A 224 10.83 -31.36 -3.45
C GLN A 224 10.46 -30.70 -2.11
N ASP A 225 10.58 -29.39 -2.08
CA ASP A 225 10.37 -28.54 -0.93
C ASP A 225 9.00 -27.84 -1.01
N LEU A 226 8.58 -27.15 0.05
CA LEU A 226 7.25 -26.52 0.07
C LEU A 226 7.13 -25.39 -0.97
N CYS A 227 8.20 -24.63 -1.19
CA CYS A 227 8.24 -23.54 -2.16
C CYS A 227 8.01 -24.07 -3.58
N ALA A 228 8.69 -25.14 -3.95
CA ALA A 228 8.50 -25.83 -5.21
C ALA A 228 7.07 -26.35 -5.34
N SER A 229 6.52 -27.00 -4.30
CA SER A 229 5.13 -27.48 -4.33
C SER A 229 4.12 -26.36 -4.57
N VAL A 230 4.26 -25.21 -3.91
CA VAL A 230 3.42 -24.03 -4.16
C VAL A 230 3.53 -23.62 -5.63
N ALA A 231 4.74 -23.43 -6.16
CA ALA A 231 4.95 -23.02 -7.54
C ALA A 231 4.34 -24.00 -8.56
N TYR A 232 4.57 -25.32 -8.39
CA TYR A 232 4.00 -26.35 -9.26
C TYR A 232 2.46 -26.34 -9.23
N ARG A 233 1.85 -26.16 -8.05
CA ARG A 233 0.39 -26.10 -7.90
C ARG A 233 -0.19 -24.85 -8.53
N VAL A 234 0.47 -23.71 -8.39
CA VAL A 234 0.02 -22.46 -9.02
C VAL A 234 0.16 -22.55 -10.54
N MET A 235 1.24 -23.15 -11.05
CA MET A 235 1.37 -23.42 -12.49
C MET A 235 0.30 -24.39 -13.00
N ALA A 236 0.00 -25.46 -12.27
CA ALA A 236 -1.06 -26.38 -12.62
C ALA A 236 -2.45 -25.70 -12.58
N ALA A 237 -2.69 -24.85 -11.59
CA ALA A 237 -3.89 -24.02 -11.52
C ALA A 237 -3.94 -23.05 -12.70
N ALA A 238 -2.84 -22.41 -13.07
CA ALA A 238 -2.76 -21.53 -14.25
C ALA A 238 -3.14 -22.26 -15.54
N ALA A 239 -2.62 -23.49 -15.74
CA ALA A 239 -2.99 -24.34 -16.88
C ALA A 239 -4.47 -24.72 -16.87
N GLU A 240 -5.02 -25.05 -15.70
CA GLU A 240 -6.44 -25.33 -15.56
C GLU A 240 -7.30 -24.09 -15.84
N ILE A 241 -6.88 -22.91 -15.38
CA ILE A 241 -7.57 -21.64 -15.64
C ILE A 241 -7.62 -21.38 -17.14
N ALA A 242 -6.47 -21.45 -17.82
CA ALA A 242 -6.38 -21.28 -19.26
C ALA A 242 -7.33 -22.24 -20.00
N ALA A 243 -7.35 -23.52 -19.61
CA ALA A 243 -8.25 -24.52 -20.20
C ALA A 243 -9.73 -24.19 -19.99
N ARG A 244 -10.12 -23.79 -18.77
CA ARG A 244 -11.51 -23.44 -18.42
C ARG A 244 -12.00 -22.16 -19.10
N LEU A 245 -11.11 -21.19 -19.29
CA LEU A 245 -11.39 -19.96 -20.03
C LEU A 245 -11.56 -20.18 -21.54
N GLY A 246 -11.34 -21.41 -22.04
CA GLY A 246 -11.34 -21.72 -23.47
C GLY A 246 -10.09 -21.25 -24.19
N ALA A 247 -9.02 -20.96 -23.45
CA ALA A 247 -7.74 -20.47 -23.94
C ALA A 247 -6.61 -21.46 -23.59
N ALA A 248 -6.84 -22.77 -23.76
CA ALA A 248 -5.92 -23.83 -23.32
C ALA A 248 -4.51 -23.72 -23.93
N ASP A 249 -4.42 -23.17 -25.14
CA ASP A 249 -3.18 -22.92 -25.87
C ASP A 249 -2.45 -21.64 -25.41
N ALA A 250 -2.91 -20.98 -24.33
CA ALA A 250 -2.47 -19.62 -23.98
C ALA A 250 -1.07 -19.72 -23.42
N PRO A 251 -0.14 -18.83 -23.81
CA PRO A 251 1.20 -18.92 -23.29
C PRO A 251 1.16 -18.60 -21.80
N ILE A 252 1.57 -19.59 -21.00
CA ILE A 252 1.78 -19.46 -19.57
C ILE A 252 3.26 -19.28 -19.36
N GLN A 253 3.66 -18.15 -18.80
CA GLN A 253 5.05 -17.81 -18.58
C GLN A 253 5.29 -17.63 -17.09
N ALA A 254 6.22 -18.42 -16.54
CA ALA A 254 6.84 -18.08 -15.27
C ALA A 254 7.83 -16.93 -15.53
N ARG A 255 7.80 -15.88 -14.72
CA ARG A 255 8.72 -14.74 -14.81
C ARG A 255 9.09 -14.25 -13.41
N PRO A 256 10.30 -13.68 -13.25
CA PRO A 256 10.65 -12.97 -12.03
C PRO A 256 9.78 -11.71 -11.92
N TYR A 257 9.29 -11.44 -10.72
CA TYR A 257 8.67 -10.19 -10.31
C TYR A 257 9.41 -9.70 -9.07
N GLY A 258 10.41 -8.82 -9.28
CA GLY A 258 11.45 -8.57 -8.30
C GLY A 258 12.14 -9.87 -7.91
N ARG A 259 12.08 -10.24 -6.62
CA ARG A 259 12.62 -11.51 -6.09
C ARG A 259 11.60 -12.65 -6.06
N PHE A 260 10.37 -12.42 -6.48
CA PHE A 260 9.27 -13.37 -6.38
C PHE A 260 8.96 -14.01 -7.74
N LEU A 261 8.29 -15.16 -7.71
CA LEU A 261 7.85 -15.86 -8.91
C LEU A 261 6.42 -15.45 -9.28
N ALA A 262 6.25 -14.97 -10.50
CA ALA A 262 4.95 -14.66 -11.10
C ALA A 262 4.65 -15.59 -12.27
N PHE A 263 3.39 -16.02 -12.38
CA PHE A 263 2.87 -16.76 -13.52
C PHE A 263 1.92 -15.86 -14.32
N GLN A 264 2.25 -15.62 -15.58
CA GLN A 264 1.46 -14.77 -16.47
C GLN A 264 0.77 -15.63 -17.53
N ILE A 265 -0.54 -15.45 -17.68
CA ILE A 265 -1.36 -16.08 -18.71
C ILE A 265 -1.81 -15.00 -19.68
N TRP A 266 -1.37 -15.07 -20.94
CA TRP A 266 -1.76 -14.10 -21.96
C TRP A 266 -3.03 -14.52 -22.69
N LEU A 267 -4.09 -13.73 -22.58
CA LEU A 267 -5.43 -13.96 -23.10
C LEU A 267 -5.79 -13.11 -24.33
N ARG A 268 -4.99 -12.06 -24.63
CA ARG A 268 -5.24 -10.94 -25.57
C ARG A 268 -6.05 -11.25 -26.84
N ASP A 269 -5.75 -12.33 -27.56
CA ASP A 269 -6.37 -12.62 -28.86
C ASP A 269 -7.49 -13.67 -28.79
N ARG A 270 -7.97 -14.01 -27.59
CA ARG A 270 -8.81 -15.19 -27.40
C ARG A 270 -10.16 -14.88 -26.78
N PRO A 271 -11.23 -15.52 -27.27
CA PRO A 271 -12.54 -15.40 -26.67
C PRO A 271 -12.52 -16.09 -25.30
N VAL A 272 -12.47 -15.29 -24.24
CA VAL A 272 -12.54 -15.76 -22.87
C VAL A 272 -13.97 -16.18 -22.54
N LYS A 273 -14.14 -17.42 -22.06
CA LYS A 273 -15.43 -17.96 -21.64
C LYS A 273 -15.61 -17.77 -20.14
N GLY A 274 -16.64 -17.00 -19.76
CA GLY A 274 -17.03 -16.81 -18.36
C GLY A 274 -16.24 -15.73 -17.63
N ASP A 275 -16.43 -15.65 -16.31
CA ASP A 275 -15.72 -14.71 -15.44
C ASP A 275 -14.33 -15.27 -15.06
N VAL A 276 -13.28 -14.54 -15.45
CA VAL A 276 -11.89 -14.90 -15.13
C VAL A 276 -11.66 -15.01 -13.63
N LYS A 277 -12.23 -14.10 -12.83
CA LYS A 277 -12.01 -14.10 -11.37
C LYS A 277 -12.65 -15.31 -10.72
N GLU A 278 -13.86 -15.66 -11.13
CA GLU A 278 -14.57 -16.84 -10.61
C GLU A 278 -13.83 -18.13 -10.98
N ILE A 279 -13.45 -18.28 -12.25
CA ILE A 279 -12.73 -19.46 -12.75
C ILE A 279 -11.37 -19.60 -12.08
N ALA A 280 -10.61 -18.51 -11.96
CA ALA A 280 -9.32 -18.49 -11.28
C ALA A 280 -9.44 -18.83 -9.79
N THR A 281 -10.39 -18.22 -9.09
CA THR A 281 -10.64 -18.51 -7.68
C THR A 281 -10.98 -19.99 -7.47
N ALA A 282 -11.85 -20.56 -8.31
CA ALA A 282 -12.23 -21.97 -8.22
C ALA A 282 -11.09 -22.95 -8.56
N ALA A 283 -10.17 -22.59 -9.46
CA ALA A 283 -8.98 -23.39 -9.76
C ALA A 283 -7.96 -23.35 -8.62
N LEU A 284 -7.66 -22.15 -8.11
CA LEU A 284 -6.74 -21.96 -7.00
C LEU A 284 -7.25 -22.60 -5.70
N GLN A 285 -8.55 -22.53 -5.43
CA GLN A 285 -9.18 -23.19 -4.29
C GLN A 285 -9.03 -24.72 -4.35
N ARG A 286 -9.18 -25.32 -5.54
CA ARG A 286 -8.95 -26.77 -5.70
C ARG A 286 -7.48 -27.14 -5.59
N ALA A 287 -6.57 -26.30 -6.09
CA ALA A 287 -5.14 -26.48 -5.88
C ALA A 287 -4.77 -26.48 -4.38
N LYS A 288 -5.42 -25.61 -3.59
CA LYS A 288 -5.33 -25.56 -2.12
C LYS A 288 -5.89 -26.82 -1.46
N GLU A 289 -7.09 -27.27 -1.83
CA GLU A 289 -7.72 -28.47 -1.24
C GLU A 289 -6.90 -29.75 -1.49
N GLN A 290 -6.16 -29.80 -2.60
CA GLN A 290 -5.29 -30.92 -2.95
C GLN A 290 -3.90 -30.82 -2.29
N ALA A 291 -3.61 -29.77 -1.52
CA ALA A 291 -2.30 -29.49 -0.93
C ALA A 291 -2.09 -30.14 0.45
N ARG A 292 -2.04 -31.48 0.48
CA ARG A 292 -1.81 -32.25 1.71
C ARG A 292 -0.50 -31.90 2.40
N ASP A 293 0.52 -31.56 1.63
CA ASP A 293 1.83 -31.14 2.10
C ASP A 293 1.81 -29.75 2.76
N LEU A 294 1.01 -28.81 2.23
CA LEU A 294 0.77 -27.52 2.89
C LEU A 294 -0.06 -27.68 4.16
N ALA A 295 -1.08 -28.55 4.15
CA ALA A 295 -1.85 -28.87 5.34
C ALA A 295 -0.97 -29.50 6.44
N ALA A 296 -0.07 -30.41 6.07
CA ALA A 296 0.92 -30.96 6.99
C ALA A 296 1.91 -29.88 7.47
N ALA A 297 2.23 -28.90 6.63
CA ALA A 297 3.04 -27.74 7.01
C ALA A 297 2.31 -26.73 7.91
N GLN A 298 1.01 -26.91 8.17
CA GLN A 298 0.15 -25.91 8.81
C GLN A 298 0.17 -24.57 8.05
N VAL A 299 0.21 -24.65 6.71
CA VAL A 299 0.19 -23.50 5.80
C VAL A 299 -1.13 -23.49 5.05
N GLU A 300 -1.80 -22.35 5.05
CA GLU A 300 -3.04 -22.14 4.32
C GLU A 300 -2.87 -21.07 3.25
N LEU A 301 -3.15 -21.41 1.99
CA LEU A 301 -3.10 -20.44 0.89
C LEU A 301 -4.36 -19.57 0.85
N PHE A 302 -4.18 -18.27 0.66
CA PHE A 302 -5.24 -17.27 0.50
C PHE A 302 -5.05 -16.51 -0.81
N VAL A 303 -6.07 -16.49 -1.65
CA VAL A 303 -6.04 -15.72 -2.91
C VAL A 303 -6.53 -14.31 -2.64
N LEU A 304 -5.68 -13.31 -2.90
CA LEU A 304 -6.03 -11.90 -2.83
C LEU A 304 -6.06 -11.31 -4.24
N TRP A 305 -7.17 -10.65 -4.56
CA TRP A 305 -7.34 -9.97 -5.83
C TRP A 305 -6.92 -8.52 -5.71
N LEU A 306 -5.87 -8.13 -6.44
CA LEU A 306 -5.37 -6.75 -6.44
C LEU A 306 -5.48 -6.11 -7.84
N PRO A 307 -5.70 -4.79 -7.92
CA PRO A 307 -5.62 -4.06 -9.17
C PRO A 307 -4.24 -4.23 -9.82
N ALA A 308 -4.19 -4.30 -11.16
CA ALA A 308 -2.92 -4.40 -11.90
C ALA A 308 -1.98 -3.21 -11.60
N ALA A 309 -2.56 -2.03 -11.37
CA ALA A 309 -1.84 -0.82 -11.00
C ALA A 309 -1.01 -1.02 -9.71
N VAL A 310 -1.48 -1.81 -8.74
CA VAL A 310 -0.71 -2.10 -7.52
C VAL A 310 0.49 -3.01 -7.79
N LEU A 311 0.46 -3.84 -8.85
CA LEU A 311 1.60 -4.67 -9.25
C LEU A 311 2.62 -3.91 -10.10
N SER A 312 2.23 -2.82 -10.72
CA SER A 312 3.13 -2.00 -11.52
C SER A 312 2.77 -0.55 -11.24
N PRO A 313 3.21 0.00 -10.09
CA PRO A 313 3.09 1.42 -9.85
C PRO A 313 3.67 2.18 -11.04
N PRO A 314 3.11 3.36 -11.39
CA PRO A 314 3.79 4.24 -12.32
C PRO A 314 5.23 4.42 -11.82
N GLU A 315 6.19 4.26 -12.73
CA GLU A 315 7.56 4.65 -12.41
C GLU A 315 7.48 6.13 -12.06
N ASP A 316 7.90 6.49 -10.84
CA ASP A 316 8.02 7.89 -10.46
C ASP A 316 8.89 8.53 -11.55
N ASP A 317 8.33 9.47 -12.33
CA ASP A 317 9.05 10.30 -13.30
C ASP A 317 10.00 11.28 -12.56
N GLU A 318 10.59 10.83 -11.44
CA GLU A 318 11.45 11.56 -10.51
C GLU A 318 12.85 11.85 -11.07
N ASP A 319 13.12 11.51 -12.34
CA ASP A 319 14.41 11.82 -13.01
C ASP A 319 14.42 13.15 -13.77
N ASP A 320 13.34 13.95 -13.79
CA ASP A 320 13.31 15.26 -14.46
C ASP A 320 12.98 16.46 -13.55
N SER A 321 12.83 16.22 -12.23
CA SER A 321 12.78 17.29 -11.23
C SER A 321 14.06 17.33 -10.40
N SER A 322 15.21 17.52 -11.06
CA SER A 322 16.32 18.25 -10.46
C SER A 322 15.88 19.72 -10.31
N VAL A 323 14.86 19.96 -9.49
CA VAL A 323 14.59 21.30 -8.97
C VAL A 323 15.72 21.52 -7.98
N ASP A 324 16.71 22.29 -8.41
CA ASP A 324 17.89 22.69 -7.66
C ASP A 324 17.50 23.03 -6.20
N GLU A 325 17.70 22.09 -5.27
CA GLU A 325 17.54 22.29 -3.82
C GLU A 325 18.37 23.49 -3.32
N ASP A 326 19.39 23.90 -4.09
CA ASP A 326 20.19 25.09 -3.86
C ASP A 326 19.38 26.41 -3.95
N THR A 327 18.23 26.43 -4.64
CA THR A 327 17.44 27.66 -4.84
C THR A 327 16.50 27.97 -3.66
N GLU A 328 15.95 26.94 -3.00
CA GLU A 328 15.06 27.15 -1.84
C GLU A 328 15.86 27.55 -0.59
N ASP A 329 17.07 27.00 -0.43
CA ASP A 329 17.96 27.34 0.68
C ASP A 329 18.54 28.77 0.56
N GLU A 330 18.71 29.28 -0.67
CA GLU A 330 19.11 30.68 -0.91
C GLU A 330 17.96 31.67 -0.66
N ALA A 331 16.72 31.31 -1.01
CA ALA A 331 15.54 32.13 -0.74
C ALA A 331 15.25 32.25 0.77
N LEU A 332 15.37 31.15 1.52
CA LEU A 332 15.22 31.16 2.98
C LEU A 332 16.34 31.91 3.68
N ARG A 333 17.58 31.85 3.17
CA ARG A 333 18.70 32.66 3.68
C ARG A 333 18.50 34.16 3.42
N MET A 334 17.95 34.55 2.28
CA MET A 334 17.65 35.97 2.03
C MET A 334 16.57 36.51 2.99
N ILE A 335 15.49 35.75 3.22
CA ILE A 335 14.41 36.17 4.15
C ILE A 335 14.93 36.23 5.60
N ALA A 336 15.80 35.29 6.01
CA ALA A 336 16.43 35.33 7.33
C ALA A 336 17.41 36.50 7.48
N SER A 337 18.12 36.89 6.41
CA SER A 337 19.04 38.02 6.44
C SER A 337 18.36 39.39 6.54
N GLU A 338 17.09 39.49 6.11
CA GLU A 338 16.35 40.76 6.11
C GLU A 338 15.67 41.04 7.47
N ASN A 339 15.41 40.00 8.28
CA ASN A 339 14.75 40.11 9.59
C ASN A 339 15.70 40.28 10.80
N VAL A 340 17.02 40.29 10.63
CA VAL A 340 18.00 40.42 11.75
C VAL A 340 18.32 41.89 12.09
N ARG A 341 17.54 42.87 11.61
CA ARG A 341 17.80 44.30 11.86
C ARG A 341 16.87 45.03 12.82
N ASP A 342 15.90 44.35 13.45
CA ASP A 342 15.02 44.97 14.43
C ASP A 342 15.13 44.30 15.81
N ASP A 343 16.26 44.56 16.46
CA ASP A 343 16.60 44.09 17.82
C ASP A 343 15.89 44.98 18.86
N ARG A 344 14.56 44.96 18.84
CA ARG A 344 13.69 45.54 19.87
C ARG A 344 12.72 44.47 20.36
N LEU A 345 13.22 43.60 21.22
CA LEU A 345 12.36 42.75 22.05
C LEU A 345 11.41 43.62 22.88
N PRO A 346 10.10 43.37 22.86
CA PRO A 346 9.19 43.95 23.83
C PRO A 346 9.40 43.28 25.20
N ASP A 347 9.63 44.09 26.23
CA ASP A 347 9.58 43.68 27.64
C ASP A 347 8.20 43.09 27.96
N PHE A 348 8.06 41.77 27.90
CA PHE A 348 6.93 41.07 28.49
C PHE A 348 7.24 40.79 29.96
N LEU A 349 6.62 41.59 30.81
CA LEU A 349 6.46 41.37 32.25
C LEU A 349 5.96 39.95 32.52
N ILE A 350 6.80 39.15 33.17
CA ILE A 350 6.45 37.90 33.82
C ILE A 350 5.55 38.26 35.01
N ALA A 351 4.29 37.83 34.96
CA ALA A 351 3.39 37.88 36.11
C ALA A 351 3.64 36.65 36.99
N ASP A 352 3.92 36.90 38.27
CA ASP A 352 3.99 35.91 39.35
C ASP A 352 2.68 35.11 39.47
N PRO A 353 2.73 33.77 39.56
CA PRO A 353 1.59 32.97 39.96
C PRO A 353 1.73 32.58 41.44
N ASP A 354 1.43 33.51 42.35
CA ASP A 354 1.18 33.18 43.76
C ASP A 354 0.12 34.13 44.33
N THR A 355 -1.14 33.69 44.29
CA THR A 355 -2.14 34.18 45.26
C THR A 355 -3.15 33.07 45.53
N GLU A 356 -2.84 32.26 46.54
CA GLU A 356 -3.83 31.50 47.30
C GLU A 356 -4.73 32.46 48.11
N ALA A 357 -6.05 32.28 47.99
CA ALA A 357 -7.04 32.42 49.06
C ALA A 357 -8.39 31.83 48.62
#